data_AF-A0ABD5SXS4-F1
#
_entry.id   AF-A0ABD5SXS4-F1
#
_cell.length_a   1.000
_cell.length_b   1.000
_cell.length_c   1.000
_cell.angle_alpha   90.00
_cell.angle_beta   90.00
_cell.angle_gamma   90.00
#
_symmetry.space_group_name_H-M   'P 1'
#
loop_
_entity.id
_entity.type
_entity.pdbx_description
1 polymer ?
#
loop_
_entity_poly.entity_id
_entity_poly.type
_entity_poly.pdbx_seq_one_letter_code
_entity_poly.pdbx_strand_id
1 'polypeptide(L)' 'MIASVTLNPAVDYTVELSEPLTDGAVARSDEHRYDAGGKGINVSKYLGELGVETVA' A
#
# COMPACT_ATOMS: atom_id res chain seq x y z
N MET A 1 -19.95 -10.44 7.54
CA MET A 1 -19.42 -9.80 6.33
C MET A 1 -19.58 -8.27 6.34
N ILE A 2 -18.47 -7.52 6.31
CA ILE A 2 -18.42 -6.05 6.12
C ILE A 2 -17.92 -5.73 4.70
N ALA A 3 -18.62 -4.89 3.95
CA ALA A 3 -18.16 -4.44 2.63
C ALA A 3 -17.43 -3.09 2.73
N SER A 4 -16.30 -2.95 2.04
CA SER A 4 -15.64 -1.67 1.81
C SER A 4 -15.73 -1.29 0.33
N VAL A 5 -15.76 0.02 0.04
CA VAL A 5 -15.75 0.53 -1.34
C VAL A 5 -14.65 1.57 -1.44
N THR A 6 -13.74 1.37 -2.39
CA THR A 6 -12.70 2.34 -2.72
C THR A 6 -12.96 2.90 -4.10
N LEU A 7 -13.52 4.11 -4.17
CA LEU A 7 -13.85 4.77 -5.45
C LEU A 7 -12.60 5.12 -6.28
N ASN A 8 -11.47 5.28 -5.61
CA ASN A 8 -10.18 5.58 -6.23
C ASN A 8 -9.13 4.57 -5.73
N PRO A 9 -9.16 3.32 -6.22
CA PRO A 9 -8.17 2.32 -5.85
C PRO A 9 -6.80 2.69 -6.41
N ALA A 10 -5.74 2.18 -5.79
CA ALA A 10 -4.38 2.42 -6.21
C ALA A 10 -3.54 1.14 -6.16
N VAL A 11 -2.43 1.16 -6.87
CA VAL A 11 -1.32 0.24 -6.64
C VAL A 11 -0.22 1.07 -5.97
N ASP A 12 0.01 0.80 -4.69
CA ASP A 12 1.04 1.49 -3.93
C ASP A 12 2.40 0.88 -4.30
N TYR A 13 3.31 1.71 -4.80
CA TYR A 13 4.67 1.31 -5.14
C TYR A 13 5.63 1.85 -4.08
N THR A 14 6.18 0.96 -3.26
CA THR A 14 7.15 1.31 -2.22
C THR A 14 8.54 0.92 -2.71
N VAL A 15 9.47 1.87 -2.67
CA VAL A 15 10.88 1.68 -3.01
C VAL A 15 11.73 1.90 -1.77
N GLU A 16 12.71 1.02 -1.57
CA GLU A 16 13.71 1.16 -0.51
C GLU A 16 15.01 1.73 -1.08
N LEU A 17 15.60 2.67 -0.35
CA LEU A 17 16.85 3.32 -0.69
C LEU A 17 17.84 3.06 0.44
N SER A 18 19.03 2.58 0.10
CA SER A 18 20.15 2.43 1.04
C SER A 18 20.74 3.76 1.51
N GLU A 19 20.55 4.84 0.74
CA GLU A 19 21.04 6.18 1.05
C GLU A 19 19.90 7.21 1.18
N PRO A 20 20.06 8.28 1.98
CA PRO A 20 19.07 9.34 2.09
C PRO A 20 18.82 10.07 0.76
N LEU A 21 17.59 10.59 0.60
CA LEU A 21 17.24 11.43 -0.54
C LEU A 21 18.09 12.71 -0.57
N THR A 22 18.73 12.96 -1.71
CA THR A 22 19.54 14.15 -1.96
C THR A 22 18.95 14.94 -3.13
N ASP A 23 18.68 16.22 -2.92
CA ASP A 23 18.11 17.10 -3.95
C ASP A 23 19.02 17.17 -5.19
N GLY A 24 18.42 17.12 -6.38
CA GLY A 24 19.13 17.15 -7.66
C GLY A 24 19.93 15.88 -8.00
N ALA A 25 19.92 14.84 -7.16
CA ALA A 25 20.63 13.58 -7.41
C ALA A 25 19.70 12.45 -7.87
N VAL A 26 20.26 11.46 -8.56
CA VAL A 26 19.56 10.22 -8.91
C VAL A 26 19.60 9.27 -7.72
N ALA A 27 18.44 8.96 -7.14
CA ALA A 27 18.29 7.91 -6.13
C ALA A 27 18.08 6.55 -6.80
N ARG A 28 19.00 5.60 -6.57
CA ARG A 28 18.85 4.21 -7.04
C ARG A 28 18.15 3.39 -5.97
N SER A 29 17.11 2.64 -6.37
CA SER A 29 16.41 1.73 -5.48
C SER A 29 17.11 0.38 -5.39
N ASP A 30 17.19 -0.16 -4.19
CA ASP A 30 17.76 -1.49 -3.92
C ASP A 30 16.68 -2.57 -3.95
N GLU A 31 15.54 -2.28 -3.34
CA GLU A 31 14.37 -3.16 -3.29
C GLU A 31 13.09 -2.38 -3.61
N HIS A 32 12.07 -3.09 -4.05
CA HIS A 32 10.76 -2.52 -4.32
C HIS A 32 9.63 -3.54 -4.12
N ARG A 33 8.45 -3.03 -3.76
CA ARG A 33 7.24 -3.84 -3.57
C ARG A 33 6.00 -3.11 -4.07
N TYR A 34 5.05 -3.89 -4.56
CA TYR A 34 3.70 -3.43 -4.89
C TYR A 34 2.69 -3.91 -3.86
N ASP A 35 1.81 -3.02 -3.44
CA ASP A 35 0.70 -3.29 -2.54
C ASP A 35 -0.61 -2.81 -3.16
N ALA A 36 -1.71 -3.53 -2.90
CA ALA A 36 -3.04 -2.99 -3.16
C ALA A 36 -3.30 -1.82 -2.20
N GLY A 37 -3.59 -0.65 -2.76
CA GLY A 37 -3.74 0.62 -2.07
C GLY A 37 -5.14 1.21 -2.23
N GLY A 38 -5.49 2.10 -1.30
CA GLY A 38 -6.79 2.75 -1.23
C GLY A 38 -7.51 2.49 0.09
N LYS A 39 -8.26 3.48 0.57
CA LYS A 39 -8.73 3.49 1.96
C LYS A 39 -9.63 2.30 2.30
N GLY A 40 -10.60 1.95 1.46
CA GLY A 40 -11.47 0.80 1.69
C GLY A 40 -10.71 -0.52 1.65
N ILE A 41 -9.83 -0.69 0.66
CA ILE A 41 -8.93 -1.84 0.54
C ILE A 41 -8.09 -2.01 1.82
N ASN A 42 -7.47 -0.93 2.31
CA ASN A 42 -6.67 -0.96 3.53
C ASN A 42 -7.50 -1.29 4.78
N VAL A 43 -8.71 -0.74 4.91
CA VAL A 43 -9.65 -1.11 5.99
C VAL A 43 -9.98 -2.60 5.94
N SER A 44 -10.29 -3.15 4.76
CA SER A 44 -10.56 -4.59 4.62
C SER A 44 -9.33 -5.45 4.92
N LYS A 45 -8.11 -5.04 4.52
CA LYS A 45 -6.87 -5.74 4.90
C LYS A 45 -6.74 -5.82 6.42
N TYR A 46 -6.90 -4.70 7.13
CA TYR A 46 -6.82 -4.69 8.60
C TYR A 46 -7.91 -5.51 9.29
N LEU A 47 -9.16 -5.44 8.80
CA LEU A 47 -10.25 -6.26 9.34
C LEU A 47 -9.99 -7.77 9.14
N GLY A 48 -9.41 -8.16 8.00
CA GLY A 48 -9.00 -9.53 7.73
C GLY A 48 -7.95 -10.06 8.72
N GLU A 49 -6.91 -9.26 9.01
CA GLU A 49 -5.88 -9.59 10.02
C GLU A 49 -6.46 -9.74 11.45
N LEU A 50 -7.57 -9.07 11.74
CA LEU A 50 -8.30 -9.18 13.00
C LEU A 50 -9.33 -10.32 13.02
N GLY A 51 -9.40 -11.14 11.97
CA GLY A 51 -10.33 -12.26 11.85
C GLY A 51 -11.77 -11.85 11.54
N VAL A 52 -12.00 -10.62 11.07
CA VAL A 52 -13.33 -10.14 10.70
C VAL A 52 -13.57 -10.38 9.21
N GLU A 53 -14.65 -11.09 8.89
CA GLU A 53 -15.05 -11.37 7.51
C GLU A 53 -15.42 -10.07 6.75
N THR A 54 -14.73 -9.81 5.64
CA THR A 54 -14.92 -8.61 4.81
C THR A 54 -14.80 -8.90 3.31
N VAL A 55 -15.36 -8.01 2.48
CA VAL A 55 -15.18 -7.95 1.02
C VAL A 55 -14.81 -6.51 0.63
N ALA A 56 -13.86 -6.36 -0.30
CA ALA A 56 -13.38 -5.10 -0.84
C ALA A 56 -13.46 -5.09 -2.36
#